data_AF-A0A842WBI0-F1
#
_entry.id   AF-A0A842WBI0-F1
#
_cell.length_a   1.000
_cell.length_b   1.000
_cell.length_c   1.000
_cell.angle_alpha   90.00
_cell.angle_beta   90.00
_cell.angle_gamma   90.00
#
_symmetry.space_group_name_H-M   'P 1'
#
loop_
_entity.id
_entity.type
_entity.pdbx_description
1 polymer ?
#
loop_
_entity_poly.entity_id
_entity_poly.type
_entity_poly.pdbx_seq_one_letter_code
_entity_poly.pdbx_strand_id
1 'polypeptide(L)'
;MERRGLRGQTGLELIIGISVLLMIFCVIVLIAMEKTAESSRIKTLLDARRVATSVKDNVNMIGQQGPGYYSYFSLPNRLHGDYEYDIVIRGNVLEMMWGERTWTTRVMDSNISVHCLSKGLNTRNRIKNNKAGIEVTCHLPNLKVVPGSLVIVDNTTWVEIVNDAHVDSPYFKTSLLTNDTTLNVSTSSLKAYDSLTLSFNSTFGEFVTVTVDYLDTVNESIETDNNVTKTI
;
A
#
# COMPACT_ATOMS: atom_id res chain seq x y z
N MET A 1 55.21 33.98 -62.97
CA MET A 1 54.49 32.75 -62.57
C MET A 1 54.22 32.82 -61.08
N GLU A 2 53.04 33.29 -60.73
CA GLU A 2 52.65 33.58 -59.35
C GLU A 2 52.05 32.32 -58.72
N ARG A 3 52.77 31.67 -57.79
CA ARG A 3 52.24 30.56 -56.97
C ARG A 3 51.35 31.11 -55.84
N ARG A 4 50.20 31.69 -56.20
CA ARG A 4 49.11 31.98 -55.24
C ARG A 4 48.09 30.84 -55.35
N GLY A 5 48.17 29.86 -54.45
CA GLY A 5 47.18 28.77 -54.43
C GLY A 5 47.25 27.80 -53.24
N LEU A 6 48.42 27.64 -52.63
CA LEU A 6 48.61 26.57 -51.63
C LEU A 6 48.20 26.93 -50.19
N ARG A 7 48.05 28.22 -49.84
CA ARG A 7 47.72 28.62 -48.45
C ARG A 7 46.22 28.50 -48.10
N GLY A 8 45.33 28.49 -49.10
CA GLY A 8 43.89 28.32 -48.87
C GLY A 8 43.46 26.85 -48.75
N GLN A 9 44.21 25.93 -49.36
CA GLN A 9 43.88 24.51 -49.39
C GLN A 9 44.02 23.84 -48.01
N THR A 10 45.10 24.15 -47.27
CA THR A 10 45.33 23.60 -45.93
C THR A 10 44.26 24.00 -44.91
N GLY A 11 43.71 25.22 -45.03
CA GLY A 11 42.62 25.69 -44.15
C GLY A 11 41.30 24.98 -44.42
N LEU A 12 41.00 24.67 -45.68
CA LEU A 12 39.78 23.97 -46.09
C LEU A 12 39.81 22.50 -45.65
N GLU A 13 40.95 21.82 -45.81
CA GLU A 13 41.16 20.44 -45.35
C GLU A 13 40.99 20.31 -43.83
N LEU A 14 41.48 21.30 -43.06
CA LEU A 14 41.29 21.34 -41.61
C LEU A 14 39.81 21.50 -41.22
N ILE A 15 39.07 22.40 -41.89
CA ILE A 15 37.65 22.61 -41.62
C ILE A 15 36.84 21.35 -41.92
N ILE A 16 37.11 20.68 -43.05
CA ILE A 16 36.46 19.41 -43.39
C ILE A 16 36.80 18.34 -42.33
N GLY A 17 38.06 18.24 -41.91
CA GLY A 17 38.49 17.31 -40.88
C GLY A 17 37.75 17.52 -39.56
N ILE A 18 37.64 18.77 -39.10
CA ILE A 18 36.88 19.12 -37.89
C ILE A 18 35.39 18.81 -38.07
N SER A 19 34.81 19.11 -39.24
CA SER A 19 33.39 18.83 -39.51
C SER A 19 33.08 17.34 -39.46
N VAL A 20 33.93 16.49 -40.05
CA VAL A 20 33.78 15.02 -39.99
C VAL A 20 33.94 14.53 -38.56
N LEU A 21 34.91 15.06 -37.81
CA LEU A 21 35.11 14.71 -36.40
C LEU A 21 33.87 15.05 -35.55
N LEU A 22 33.30 16.24 -35.74
CA LEU A 22 32.08 16.66 -35.04
C LEU A 22 30.88 15.79 -35.43
N MET A 23 30.75 15.41 -36.70
CA MET A 23 29.70 14.49 -37.15
C MET A 23 29.81 13.12 -36.46
N ILE A 24 31.02 12.54 -36.39
CA ILE A 24 31.26 11.28 -35.68
C ILE A 24 30.91 11.43 -34.20
N PHE A 25 31.33 12.53 -33.56
CA PHE A 25 31.01 12.80 -32.17
C PHE A 25 29.49 12.88 -31.93
N CYS A 26 28.75 13.58 -32.79
CA CYS A 26 27.28 13.63 -32.71
C CYS A 26 26.64 12.25 -32.80
N VAL A 27 27.09 11.39 -33.72
CA VAL A 27 26.58 10.01 -33.85
C VAL A 27 26.85 9.20 -32.58
N ILE A 28 28.04 9.32 -32.00
CA ILE A 28 28.40 8.63 -30.75
C ILE A 28 27.51 9.10 -29.59
N VAL A 29 27.26 10.42 -29.48
CA VAL A 29 26.39 10.98 -28.44
C VAL A 29 24.97 10.46 -28.58
N LEU A 30 24.41 10.41 -29.81
CA LEU A 30 23.07 9.87 -30.04
C LEU A 30 22.96 8.39 -29.60
N ILE A 31 23.95 7.56 -29.95
CA ILE A 31 24.00 6.16 -29.52
C ILE A 31 24.12 6.05 -28.00
N ALA A 32 24.95 6.88 -27.37
CA ALA A 32 25.12 6.89 -25.92
C ALA A 32 23.83 7.29 -25.19
N MET A 33 23.07 8.25 -25.72
CA MET A 33 21.78 8.64 -25.18
C MET A 33 20.76 7.49 -25.25
N GLU A 34 20.67 6.80 -26.39
CA GLU A 34 19.79 5.65 -26.56
C GLU A 34 20.14 4.51 -25.58
N LYS A 35 21.43 4.20 -25.45
CA LYS A 35 21.90 3.17 -24.52
C LYS A 35 21.70 3.54 -23.05
N THR A 36 21.80 4.81 -22.71
CA THR A 36 21.49 5.30 -21.37
C THR A 36 19.99 5.15 -21.07
N ALA A 37 19.12 5.47 -22.02
CA ALA A 37 17.67 5.28 -21.88
C ALA A 37 17.28 3.80 -21.77
N GLU A 38 17.89 2.92 -22.57
CA GLU A 38 17.70 1.47 -22.50
C GLU A 38 18.14 0.91 -21.13
N SER A 39 19.33 1.29 -20.66
CA SER A 39 19.86 0.90 -19.36
C SER A 39 18.94 1.34 -18.22
N SER A 40 18.44 2.57 -18.26
CA SER A 40 17.48 3.08 -17.28
C SER A 40 16.20 2.23 -17.24
N ARG A 41 15.62 1.93 -18.42
CA ARG A 41 14.41 1.08 -18.54
C ARG A 41 14.62 -0.32 -17.95
N ILE A 42 15.77 -0.94 -18.21
CA ILE A 42 16.11 -2.26 -17.67
C ILE A 42 16.23 -2.19 -16.14
N LYS A 43 16.90 -1.16 -15.60
CA LYS A 43 17.03 -0.98 -14.15
C LYS A 43 15.67 -0.79 -13.48
N THR A 44 14.78 0.03 -14.04
CA THR A 44 13.42 0.20 -13.53
C THR A 44 12.64 -1.11 -13.55
N LEU A 45 12.74 -1.90 -14.63
CA LEU A 45 12.07 -3.21 -14.72
C LEU A 45 12.60 -4.20 -13.67
N LEU A 46 13.92 -4.28 -13.49
CA LEU A 46 14.52 -5.14 -12.47
C LEU A 46 14.13 -4.72 -11.06
N ASP A 47 14.03 -3.41 -10.82
CA ASP A 47 13.58 -2.88 -9.54
C ASP A 47 12.10 -3.19 -9.28
N ALA A 48 11.24 -3.02 -10.28
CA ALA A 48 9.83 -3.41 -10.20
C ALA A 48 9.68 -4.90 -9.89
N ARG A 49 10.41 -5.76 -10.61
CA ARG A 49 10.45 -7.19 -10.35
C ARG A 49 10.89 -7.50 -8.93
N ARG A 50 11.92 -6.82 -8.41
CA ARG A 50 12.41 -7.00 -7.03
C ARG A 50 11.32 -6.65 -6.02
N VAL A 51 10.65 -5.50 -6.17
CA VAL A 51 9.59 -5.05 -5.25
C VAL A 51 8.43 -6.04 -5.26
N ALA A 52 7.93 -6.39 -6.43
CA ALA A 52 6.80 -7.29 -6.56
C ALA A 52 7.12 -8.73 -6.13
N THR A 53 8.36 -9.19 -6.34
CA THR A 53 8.83 -10.48 -5.77
C THR A 53 8.89 -10.43 -4.25
N SER A 54 9.35 -9.31 -3.66
CA SER A 54 9.34 -9.13 -2.20
C SER A 54 7.94 -9.22 -1.61
N VAL A 55 6.95 -8.57 -2.23
CA VAL A 55 5.54 -8.68 -1.78
C VAL A 55 5.04 -10.11 -1.90
N LYS A 56 5.28 -10.74 -3.05
CA LYS A 56 4.93 -12.15 -3.27
C LYS A 56 5.53 -13.05 -2.20
N ASP A 57 6.80 -12.90 -1.88
CA ASP A 57 7.51 -13.74 -0.92
C ASP A 57 6.96 -13.55 0.50
N ASN A 58 6.61 -12.31 0.87
CA ASN A 58 5.94 -12.04 2.14
C ASN A 58 4.55 -12.71 2.20
N VAL A 59 3.73 -12.57 1.17
CA VAL A 59 2.42 -13.24 1.09
C VAL A 59 2.57 -14.76 1.22
N ASN A 60 3.45 -15.34 0.43
CA ASN A 60 3.72 -16.77 0.42
C ASN A 60 4.22 -17.29 1.77
N MET A 61 5.12 -16.54 2.41
CA MET A 61 5.64 -16.89 3.73
C MET A 61 4.52 -16.91 4.78
N ILE A 62 3.67 -15.89 4.80
CA ILE A 62 2.52 -15.81 5.72
C ILE A 62 1.53 -16.95 5.48
N GLY A 63 1.27 -17.30 4.22
CA GLY A 63 0.45 -18.45 3.85
C GLY A 63 0.98 -19.77 4.42
N GLN A 64 2.29 -19.99 4.33
CA GLN A 64 2.95 -21.20 4.80
C GLN A 64 2.99 -21.36 6.33
N GLN A 65 3.11 -20.28 7.09
CA GLN A 65 3.17 -20.35 8.56
C GLN A 65 1.82 -20.69 9.20
N GLY A 66 0.71 -20.41 8.50
CA GLY A 66 -0.65 -20.69 8.96
C GLY A 66 -1.25 -19.60 9.85
N PRO A 67 -2.50 -19.81 10.33
CA PRO A 67 -3.29 -18.78 11.01
C PRO A 67 -2.66 -18.28 12.31
N GLY A 68 -2.74 -16.98 12.55
CA GLY A 68 -2.20 -16.30 13.72
C GLY A 68 -0.81 -15.69 13.50
N TYR A 69 -0.11 -16.07 12.44
CA TYR A 69 1.16 -15.46 12.08
C TYR A 69 0.97 -14.12 11.37
N TYR A 70 1.83 -13.15 11.67
CA TYR A 70 1.89 -11.88 10.99
C TYR A 70 3.34 -11.43 10.80
N SER A 71 3.57 -10.59 9.79
CA SER A 71 4.85 -9.95 9.51
C SER A 71 4.60 -8.53 9.01
N TYR A 72 5.66 -7.74 9.03
CA TYR A 72 5.66 -6.42 8.41
C TYR A 72 6.61 -6.37 7.24
N PHE A 73 6.24 -5.56 6.25
CA PHE A 73 7.08 -5.28 5.11
C PHE A 73 6.96 -3.82 4.69
N SER A 74 7.95 -3.37 3.94
CA SER A 74 8.03 -2.00 3.42
C SER A 74 8.13 -2.04 1.91
N LEU A 75 7.56 -1.00 1.29
CA LEU A 75 7.57 -0.78 -0.14
C LEU A 75 8.35 0.52 -0.41
N PRO A 76 9.24 0.59 -1.40
CA PRO A 76 9.92 1.84 -1.70
C PRO A 76 8.92 2.93 -2.14
N ASN A 77 9.22 4.20 -1.90
CA ASN A 77 8.34 5.29 -2.35
C ASN A 77 8.22 5.33 -3.88
N ARG A 78 9.33 5.06 -4.57
CA ARG A 78 9.46 5.14 -6.03
C ARG A 78 10.42 4.07 -6.53
N LEU A 79 10.32 3.74 -7.81
CA LEU A 79 11.26 2.85 -8.49
C LEU A 79 12.49 3.62 -8.98
N HIS A 80 13.50 2.86 -9.42
CA HIS A 80 14.64 3.42 -10.14
C HIS A 80 14.18 4.32 -11.29
N GLY A 81 14.75 5.52 -11.37
CA GLY A 81 14.31 6.55 -12.33
C GLY A 81 13.15 7.41 -11.84
N ASP A 82 12.85 7.37 -10.54
CA ASP A 82 11.84 8.22 -9.88
C ASP A 82 10.39 7.93 -10.34
N TYR A 83 10.14 6.73 -10.87
CA TYR A 83 8.81 6.32 -11.31
C TYR A 83 7.91 5.97 -10.12
N GLU A 84 6.72 6.55 -10.13
CA GLU A 84 5.61 6.12 -9.31
C GLU A 84 5.04 4.82 -9.87
N TYR A 85 4.55 3.97 -8.97
CA TYR A 85 4.07 2.64 -9.31
C TYR A 85 2.94 2.24 -8.38
N ASP A 86 2.06 1.36 -8.85
CA ASP A 86 0.98 0.79 -8.06
C ASP A 86 1.07 -0.73 -8.03
N ILE A 87 0.61 -1.33 -6.93
CA ILE A 87 0.56 -2.77 -6.75
C ILE A 87 -0.88 -3.15 -6.48
N VAL A 88 -1.38 -4.11 -7.25
CA VAL A 88 -2.73 -4.65 -7.07
C VAL A 88 -2.61 -6.17 -7.02
N ILE A 89 -3.33 -6.80 -6.09
CA ILE A 89 -3.45 -8.26 -6.02
C ILE A 89 -4.89 -8.62 -6.39
N ARG A 90 -5.07 -9.41 -7.46
CA ARG A 90 -6.37 -9.88 -7.94
C ARG A 90 -6.39 -11.40 -7.94
N GLY A 91 -7.08 -12.00 -6.98
CA GLY A 91 -7.03 -13.44 -6.74
C GLY A 91 -5.59 -13.86 -6.41
N ASN A 92 -5.00 -14.70 -7.27
CA ASN A 92 -3.60 -15.15 -7.12
C ASN A 92 -2.60 -14.42 -8.02
N VAL A 93 -3.00 -13.33 -8.69
CA VAL A 93 -2.12 -12.53 -9.55
C VAL A 93 -1.75 -11.24 -8.84
N LEU A 94 -0.45 -11.01 -8.68
CA LEU A 94 0.10 -9.74 -8.26
C LEU A 94 0.54 -8.97 -9.50
N GLU A 95 -0.05 -7.81 -9.68
CA GLU A 95 0.21 -6.88 -10.78
C GLU A 95 0.90 -5.63 -10.22
N MET A 96 1.96 -5.22 -10.90
CA MET A 96 2.69 -3.99 -10.61
C MET A 96 2.71 -3.12 -11.86
N MET A 97 2.22 -1.89 -11.74
CA MET A 97 2.08 -0.95 -12.85
C MET A 97 2.94 0.28 -12.60
N TRP A 98 3.64 0.78 -13.62
CA TRP A 98 4.39 2.04 -13.56
C TRP A 98 4.44 2.69 -14.95
N GLY A 99 3.97 3.93 -15.06
CA GLY A 99 3.73 4.55 -16.37
C GLY A 99 2.80 3.68 -17.23
N GLU A 100 3.22 3.39 -18.46
CA GLU A 100 2.49 2.50 -19.40
C GLU A 100 2.92 1.03 -19.32
N ARG A 101 3.69 0.65 -18.30
CA ARG A 101 4.27 -0.68 -18.17
C ARG A 101 3.63 -1.44 -17.03
N THR A 102 3.51 -2.74 -17.24
CA THR A 102 2.98 -3.68 -16.26
C THR A 102 3.92 -4.87 -16.13
N TRP A 103 4.08 -5.36 -14.90
CA TRP A 103 4.69 -6.64 -14.60
C TRP A 103 3.78 -7.44 -13.70
N THR A 104 3.66 -8.74 -13.96
CA THR A 104 2.79 -9.63 -13.22
C THR A 104 3.54 -10.84 -12.69
N THR A 105 3.16 -11.30 -11.51
CA THR A 105 3.59 -12.59 -10.95
C THR A 105 2.43 -13.27 -10.25
N ARG A 106 2.63 -14.54 -9.86
CA ARG A 106 1.63 -15.31 -9.11
C ARG A 106 2.07 -15.50 -7.66
N VAL A 107 1.13 -15.29 -6.75
CA VAL A 107 1.19 -15.66 -5.34
C VAL A 107 0.59 -17.06 -5.16
N MET A 108 1.00 -17.78 -4.12
CA MET A 108 0.58 -19.17 -3.91
C MET A 108 -0.88 -19.26 -3.46
N ASP A 109 -1.31 -18.36 -2.58
CA ASP A 109 -2.66 -18.33 -2.05
C ASP A 109 -3.59 -17.51 -2.94
N SER A 110 -4.84 -17.95 -3.08
CA SER A 110 -5.88 -17.24 -3.84
C SER A 110 -6.78 -16.36 -2.97
N ASN A 111 -6.68 -16.50 -1.65
CA ASN A 111 -7.56 -15.83 -0.69
C ASN A 111 -6.79 -14.74 0.06
N ILE A 112 -6.54 -13.65 -0.65
CA ILE A 112 -5.78 -12.50 -0.19
C ILE A 112 -6.67 -11.26 -0.29
N SER A 113 -6.89 -10.60 0.84
CA SER A 113 -7.56 -9.30 0.92
C SER A 113 -6.51 -8.22 1.14
N VAL A 114 -6.38 -7.32 0.16
CA VAL A 114 -5.52 -6.13 0.28
C VAL A 114 -6.41 -4.92 0.48
N HIS A 115 -6.42 -4.38 1.70
CA HIS A 115 -7.24 -3.22 2.02
C HIS A 115 -6.53 -1.92 1.64
N CYS A 116 -5.24 -1.83 2.00
CA CYS A 116 -4.41 -0.69 1.64
C CYS A 116 -2.93 -1.07 1.62
N LEU A 117 -2.14 -0.28 0.88
CA LEU A 117 -0.68 -0.39 0.82
C LEU A 117 -0.06 1.00 0.98
N SER A 118 0.79 1.14 1.98
CA SER A 118 1.59 2.34 2.22
C SER A 118 3.00 2.17 1.65
N LYS A 119 3.39 3.14 0.82
CA LYS A 119 4.76 3.27 0.32
C LYS A 119 5.61 3.99 1.38
N GLY A 120 6.90 3.63 1.45
CA GLY A 120 7.87 4.16 2.39
C GLY A 120 8.66 3.08 3.11
N LEU A 121 9.82 3.49 3.62
CA LEU A 121 10.61 2.69 4.55
C LEU A 121 9.92 2.68 5.93
N ASN A 122 10.28 1.72 6.79
CA ASN A 122 9.77 1.52 8.17
C ASN A 122 8.50 0.66 8.30
N THR A 123 8.50 -0.56 7.72
CA THR A 123 7.51 -1.60 8.09
C THR A 123 6.06 -1.13 8.03
N ARG A 124 5.73 -0.31 7.02
CA ARG A 124 4.43 0.37 6.92
C ARG A 124 3.27 -0.55 6.59
N ASN A 125 3.53 -1.74 6.08
CA ASN A 125 2.49 -2.69 5.72
C ASN A 125 2.57 -3.87 6.65
N ARG A 126 1.43 -4.28 7.18
CA ARG A 126 1.27 -5.50 7.94
C ARG A 126 0.61 -6.53 7.05
N ILE A 127 1.09 -7.75 7.12
CA ILE A 127 0.46 -8.91 6.50
C ILE A 127 0.21 -9.96 7.56
N LYS A 128 -1.01 -10.50 7.59
CA LYS A 128 -1.47 -11.43 8.63
C LYS A 128 -2.21 -12.60 7.99
N ASN A 129 -2.00 -13.79 8.51
CA ASN A 129 -2.82 -14.95 8.19
C ASN A 129 -3.93 -15.04 9.24
N ASN A 130 -5.15 -14.70 8.86
CA ASN A 130 -6.31 -14.92 9.70
C ASN A 130 -7.00 -16.24 9.30
N LYS A 131 -7.92 -16.75 10.12
CA LYS A 131 -8.62 -18.02 9.77
C LYS A 131 -9.41 -17.94 8.46
N ALA A 132 -9.76 -16.74 8.02
CA ALA A 132 -10.52 -16.49 6.81
C ALA A 132 -9.64 -16.30 5.56
N GLY A 133 -8.32 -16.08 5.69
CA GLY A 133 -7.42 -15.79 4.58
C GLY A 133 -6.20 -14.94 4.96
N ILE A 134 -5.46 -14.48 3.96
CA ILE A 134 -4.35 -13.55 4.13
C ILE A 134 -4.89 -12.13 4.01
N GLU A 135 -4.53 -11.28 4.96
CA GLU A 135 -4.98 -9.90 5.05
C GLU A 135 -3.76 -8.97 5.03
N VAL A 136 -3.80 -7.97 4.15
CA VAL A 136 -2.77 -6.94 4.02
C VAL A 136 -3.35 -5.58 4.38
N THR A 137 -2.76 -4.96 5.39
CA THR A 137 -3.12 -3.64 5.90
C THR A 137 -1.92 -2.70 5.88
N CYS A 138 -2.19 -1.40 5.92
CA CYS A 138 -1.17 -0.36 5.83
C CYS A 138 -0.90 0.29 7.20
N HIS A 139 -0.18 1.41 7.22
CA HIS A 139 0.23 2.10 8.43
C HIS A 139 -0.86 3.08 8.89
N LEU A 140 -2.05 2.53 9.12
CA LEU A 140 -3.20 3.26 9.64
C LEU A 140 -3.77 2.50 10.85
N PRO A 141 -4.49 3.19 11.76
CA PRO A 141 -5.27 2.53 12.81
C PRO A 141 -6.24 1.48 12.23
N ASN A 142 -6.69 0.56 13.08
CA ASN A 142 -7.72 -0.41 12.72
C ASN A 142 -8.58 -0.74 13.96
N LEU A 143 -9.45 0.20 14.29
CA LEU A 143 -10.56 0.01 15.19
C LEU A 143 -11.47 -1.06 14.62
N LYS A 144 -11.97 -1.93 15.48
CA LYS A 144 -13.02 -2.89 15.11
C LYS A 144 -13.77 -3.34 16.32
N VAL A 145 -15.00 -3.77 16.09
CA VAL A 145 -15.81 -4.39 17.13
C VAL A 145 -15.54 -5.90 17.15
N VAL A 146 -15.27 -6.47 18.32
CA VAL A 146 -15.03 -7.92 18.43
C VAL A 146 -16.37 -8.66 18.25
N PRO A 147 -16.57 -9.49 17.20
CA PRO A 147 -17.89 -10.04 16.84
C PRO A 147 -18.58 -10.95 17.88
N GLY A 148 -17.91 -11.27 19.00
CA GLY A 148 -18.46 -12.04 20.12
C GLY A 148 -18.50 -11.30 21.46
N SER A 149 -18.00 -10.06 21.53
CA SER A 149 -17.95 -9.29 22.78
C SER A 149 -19.26 -8.57 23.08
N LEU A 150 -20.20 -8.54 22.13
CA LEU A 150 -21.50 -7.89 22.30
C LEU A 150 -22.40 -8.70 23.24
N VAL A 151 -22.49 -8.26 24.50
CA VAL A 151 -23.27 -8.91 25.56
C VAL A 151 -24.29 -7.93 26.12
N ILE A 152 -25.49 -8.42 26.40
CA ILE A 152 -26.60 -7.62 26.91
C ILE A 152 -26.98 -8.16 28.29
N VAL A 153 -26.91 -7.32 29.33
CA VAL A 153 -27.25 -7.66 30.72
C VAL A 153 -28.00 -6.50 31.34
N ASP A 154 -29.21 -6.73 31.86
CA ASP A 154 -29.99 -5.76 32.64
C ASP A 154 -30.05 -4.35 32.02
N ASN A 155 -30.50 -4.23 30.77
CA ASN A 155 -30.57 -2.96 30.02
C ASN A 155 -29.22 -2.30 29.70
N THR A 156 -28.12 -3.03 29.92
CA THR A 156 -26.76 -2.58 29.56
C THR A 156 -26.18 -3.44 28.44
N THR A 157 -25.82 -2.82 27.31
CA THR A 157 -25.01 -3.45 26.26
C THR A 157 -23.54 -3.22 26.57
N TRP A 158 -22.78 -4.29 26.67
CA TRP A 158 -21.32 -4.31 26.76
C TRP A 158 -20.74 -4.69 25.41
N VAL A 159 -19.69 -3.99 25.01
CA VAL A 159 -18.98 -4.25 23.76
C VAL A 159 -17.50 -3.95 23.90
N GLU A 160 -16.66 -4.83 23.38
CA GLU A 160 -15.23 -4.64 23.28
C GLU A 160 -14.85 -4.12 21.89
N ILE A 161 -14.15 -2.99 21.88
CA ILE A 161 -13.53 -2.37 20.72
C ILE A 161 -12.03 -2.58 20.83
N VAL A 162 -11.39 -2.99 19.74
CA VAL A 162 -9.94 -3.21 19.71
C VAL A 162 -9.32 -2.40 18.58
N ASN A 163 -8.09 -1.93 18.79
CA ASN A 163 -7.24 -1.41 17.73
C ASN A 163 -6.26 -2.51 17.30
N ASP A 164 -6.59 -3.31 16.28
CA ASP A 164 -5.71 -4.37 15.74
C ASP A 164 -4.72 -3.81 14.72
N ALA A 165 -4.22 -2.60 14.94
CA ALA A 165 -3.12 -2.01 14.19
C ALA A 165 -1.94 -1.68 15.10
N HIS A 166 -0.79 -1.44 14.45
CA HIS A 166 0.45 -1.00 15.09
C HIS A 166 0.57 0.53 15.18
N VAL A 167 -0.54 1.22 14.93
CA VAL A 167 -0.66 2.68 14.93
C VAL A 167 -1.75 3.04 15.92
N ASP A 168 -1.48 4.00 16.80
CA ASP A 168 -2.47 4.49 17.76
C ASP A 168 -3.64 5.16 17.02
N SER A 169 -4.86 4.88 17.46
CA SER A 169 -6.03 5.59 16.99
C SER A 169 -6.16 6.92 17.74
N PRO A 170 -6.42 8.04 17.03
CA PRO A 170 -6.78 9.31 17.65
C PRO A 170 -8.21 9.23 18.23
N TYR A 171 -8.80 10.39 18.52
CA TYR A 171 -10.19 10.52 18.97
C TYR A 171 -11.18 9.90 17.96
N PHE A 172 -12.13 9.12 18.46
CA PHE A 172 -13.22 8.53 17.66
C PHE A 172 -14.52 8.46 18.47
N LYS A 173 -15.65 8.25 17.79
CA LYS A 173 -16.96 8.07 18.44
C LYS A 173 -17.57 6.72 18.09
N THR A 174 -18.15 6.06 19.08
CA THR A 174 -18.91 4.83 18.90
C THR A 174 -20.40 5.13 19.05
N SER A 175 -21.22 4.60 18.14
CA SER A 175 -22.68 4.64 18.24
C SER A 175 -23.26 3.26 18.52
N LEU A 176 -24.25 3.20 19.40
CA LEU A 176 -25.17 2.10 19.56
C LEU A 176 -26.50 2.49 18.91
N LEU A 177 -26.93 1.76 17.91
CA LEU A 177 -28.24 1.88 17.28
C LEU A 177 -29.15 0.73 17.74
N THR A 178 -30.34 1.10 18.21
CA THR A 178 -31.45 0.20 18.54
C THR A 178 -32.67 0.58 17.68
N ASN A 179 -33.79 -0.15 17.79
CA ASN A 179 -35.03 0.19 17.07
C ASN A 179 -35.47 1.65 17.29
N ASP A 180 -35.35 2.14 18.52
CA ASP A 180 -35.98 3.40 18.94
C ASP A 180 -34.98 4.49 19.31
N THR A 181 -33.71 4.13 19.53
CA THR A 181 -32.70 5.08 20.04
C THR A 181 -31.31 4.88 19.44
N THR A 182 -30.59 5.99 19.31
CA THR A 182 -29.15 6.02 19.02
C THR A 182 -28.42 6.64 20.21
N LEU A 183 -27.48 5.89 20.79
CA LEU A 183 -26.62 6.37 21.87
C LEU A 183 -25.18 6.50 21.37
N ASN A 184 -24.48 7.53 21.82
CA ASN A 184 -23.12 7.83 21.35
C ASN A 184 -22.16 7.95 22.53
N VAL A 185 -20.97 7.38 22.39
CA VAL A 185 -19.86 7.51 23.34
C VAL A 185 -18.64 8.01 22.60
N SER A 186 -17.92 8.97 23.21
CA SER A 186 -16.66 9.50 22.66
C SER A 186 -15.47 8.87 23.36
N THR A 187 -14.47 8.46 22.59
CA THR A 187 -13.20 7.90 23.09
C THR A 187 -12.05 8.81 22.67
N SER A 188 -11.17 9.15 23.61
CA SER A 188 -10.08 10.11 23.36
C SER A 188 -8.98 9.58 22.45
N SER A 189 -8.63 8.31 22.61
CA SER A 189 -7.64 7.57 21.80
C SER A 189 -7.68 6.10 22.16
N LEU A 190 -7.21 5.23 21.28
CA LEU A 190 -6.99 3.81 21.58
C LEU A 190 -5.62 3.39 21.06
N LYS A 191 -4.73 2.97 21.97
CA LYS A 191 -3.35 2.61 21.63
C LYS A 191 -3.30 1.41 20.68
N ALA A 192 -2.21 1.31 19.93
CA ALA A 192 -1.90 0.17 19.09
C ALA A 192 -1.99 -1.14 19.90
N TYR A 193 -2.72 -2.12 19.37
CA TYR A 193 -2.95 -3.42 19.99
C TYR A 193 -3.66 -3.41 21.35
N ASP A 194 -4.33 -2.32 21.68
CA ASP A 194 -5.10 -2.18 22.92
C ASP A 194 -6.60 -2.40 22.69
N SER A 195 -7.32 -2.59 23.78
CA SER A 195 -8.75 -2.87 23.81
C SER A 195 -9.47 -1.94 24.79
N LEU A 196 -10.68 -1.53 24.44
CA LEU A 196 -11.56 -0.74 25.30
C LEU A 196 -12.93 -1.41 25.37
N THR A 197 -13.43 -1.61 26.60
CA THR A 197 -14.82 -2.03 26.81
C THR A 197 -15.69 -0.81 27.02
N LEU A 198 -16.76 -0.71 26.23
CA LEU A 198 -17.80 0.31 26.37
C LEU A 198 -19.09 -0.32 26.92
N SER A 199 -19.84 0.47 27.67
CA SER A 199 -21.18 0.14 28.13
C SER A 199 -22.19 1.18 27.68
N PHE A 200 -23.37 0.72 27.29
CA PHE A 200 -24.48 1.56 26.87
C PHE A 200 -25.75 1.14 27.61
N ASN A 201 -26.40 2.11 28.25
CA ASN A 201 -27.69 1.89 28.92
C ASN A 201 -28.83 2.23 27.95
N SER A 202 -29.53 1.22 27.43
CA SER A 202 -30.60 1.39 26.46
C SER A 202 -31.75 0.41 26.69
N THR A 203 -32.96 0.81 26.30
CA THR A 203 -34.05 -0.13 26.06
C THR A 203 -33.81 -0.88 24.76
N PHE A 204 -33.89 -2.20 24.79
CA PHE A 204 -33.59 -3.03 23.62
C PHE A 204 -34.80 -3.25 22.74
N GLY A 205 -34.58 -3.20 21.42
CA GLY A 205 -35.52 -3.65 20.41
C GLY A 205 -35.20 -5.08 19.95
N GLU A 206 -35.55 -5.39 18.71
CA GLU A 206 -35.27 -6.69 18.09
C GLU A 206 -33.78 -6.85 17.70
N PHE A 207 -33.08 -5.74 17.48
CA PHE A 207 -31.66 -5.75 17.15
C PHE A 207 -30.89 -4.63 17.84
N VAL A 208 -29.59 -4.85 17.94
CA VAL A 208 -28.60 -3.87 18.39
C VAL A 208 -27.46 -3.85 17.38
N THR A 209 -27.11 -2.65 16.91
CA THR A 209 -25.94 -2.43 16.05
C THR A 209 -24.96 -1.50 16.76
N VAL A 210 -23.72 -1.94 16.92
CA VAL A 210 -22.63 -1.07 17.36
C VAL A 210 -21.79 -0.70 16.15
N THR A 211 -21.52 0.59 15.98
CA THR A 211 -20.62 1.11 14.95
C THR A 211 -19.53 1.92 15.64
N VAL A 212 -18.27 1.47 15.53
CA VAL A 212 -17.10 2.27 15.90
C VAL A 212 -16.78 3.25 14.77
N ASP A 213 -16.29 4.42 15.15
CA ASP A 213 -16.06 5.57 14.28
C ASP A 213 -17.19 5.87 13.29
N TYR A 214 -18.44 5.92 13.77
CA TYR A 214 -19.61 6.13 12.90
C TYR A 214 -19.62 7.46 12.12
N LEU A 215 -18.72 8.39 12.47
CA LEU A 215 -18.55 9.67 11.77
C LEU A 215 -17.43 9.63 10.71
N ASP A 216 -16.73 8.50 10.56
CA ASP A 216 -15.63 8.32 9.60
C ASP A 216 -14.56 9.41 9.77
N THR A 217 -14.11 9.59 11.03
CA THR A 217 -13.14 10.63 11.42
C THR A 217 -11.71 10.12 11.51
N VAL A 218 -11.54 8.81 11.70
CA VAL A 218 -10.27 8.10 11.69
C VAL A 218 -10.19 7.37 10.37
N ASN A 219 -9.16 7.66 9.57
CA ASN A 219 -8.92 6.89 8.35
C ASN A 219 -8.23 5.57 8.73
N GLU A 220 -8.93 4.46 8.53
CA GLU A 220 -8.51 3.16 9.02
C GLU A 220 -7.91 2.29 7.90
N SER A 221 -7.23 1.21 8.31
CA SER A 221 -6.79 0.21 7.33
C SER A 221 -7.96 -0.56 6.74
N ILE A 222 -9.00 -0.81 7.53
CA ILE A 222 -10.20 -1.56 7.15
C ILE A 222 -11.41 -0.83 7.72
N GLU A 223 -12.32 -0.39 6.85
CA GLU A 223 -13.54 0.32 7.28
C GLU A 223 -14.74 -0.62 7.44
N THR A 224 -14.66 -1.82 6.87
CA THR A 224 -15.79 -2.76 6.80
C THR A 224 -16.02 -3.55 8.08
N ASP A 225 -15.05 -3.59 9.00
CA ASP A 225 -15.14 -4.26 10.31
C ASP A 225 -15.49 -3.31 11.46
N ASN A 226 -15.89 -2.08 11.12
CA ASN A 226 -16.33 -1.05 12.06
C ASN A 226 -17.72 -1.26 12.65
N ASN A 227 -18.48 -2.26 12.19
CA ASN A 227 -19.81 -2.52 12.72
C ASN A 227 -20.04 -3.98 13.10
N VAL A 228 -20.89 -4.19 14.11
CA VAL A 228 -21.47 -5.48 14.45
C VAL A 228 -22.95 -5.31 14.74
N THR A 229 -23.76 -6.22 14.22
CA THR A 229 -25.20 -6.29 14.52
C THR A 229 -25.50 -7.62 15.19
N LYS A 230 -26.32 -7.57 16.25
CA LYS A 230 -26.85 -8.74 16.94
C LYS A 230 -28.36 -8.63 17.04
N THR A 231 -29.04 -9.68 16.59
CA THR A 231 -30.47 -9.89 16.85
C THR A 231 -30.64 -10.49 18.25
N ILE A 232 -31.60 -9.96 19.01
CA ILE A 232 -31.88 -10.33 20.41
C ILE A 232 -32.94 -11.42 20.47
#